data_AF-H3NHM2-F1
#
_entry.id   AF-H3NHM2-F1
#
_cell.length_a   1.000
_cell.length_b   1.000
_cell.length_c   1.000
_cell.angle_alpha   90.00
_cell.angle_beta   90.00
_cell.angle_gamma   90.00
#
_symmetry.space_group_name_H-M   'P 1'
#
loop_
_entity.id
_entity.type
_entity.pdbx_description
1 polymer ?
#
loop_
_entity_poly.entity_id
_entity_poly.type
_entity_poly.pdbx_seq_one_letter_code
_entity_poly.pdbx_strand_id
1 'polypeptide(L)'
;MIKKISLPVILLFLTGCHLFSKDQEPSPATSQESTTTTVLVDQSTDRTFLNEKLDEKADYPELTLPKNAPQDLNQAIQVYYQEKFTQTQKENSQKPLTQSQLKALKKSLNTEEELKELDLAVDQSQLKIGSDTLYVPRLIVPMRYSQAEKKCQDNDTKMINAALSELGNRLLIVAYYDEAEQILRPMHLVNSTESLYFDDAQAEDQ
;
A
#
# COMPACT_ATOMS: atom_id res chain seq x y z
N MET A 1 -0.89 59.63 -13.02
CA MET A 1 -0.18 60.57 -12.12
C MET A 1 0.19 59.84 -10.84
N ILE A 2 1.48 59.76 -10.57
CA ILE A 2 2.12 59.08 -9.43
C ILE A 2 2.25 60.06 -8.26
N LYS A 3 2.05 59.61 -7.01
CA LYS A 3 2.87 60.02 -5.84
C LYS A 3 2.54 59.15 -4.60
N LYS A 4 3.47 58.25 -4.24
CA LYS A 4 4.37 58.28 -3.05
C LYS A 4 3.71 57.68 -1.79
N ILE A 5 3.99 56.41 -1.45
CA ILE A 5 5.11 55.92 -0.60
C ILE A 5 5.18 56.65 0.75
N SER A 6 4.89 55.92 1.84
CA SER A 6 5.80 55.82 2.99
C SER A 6 5.34 54.70 3.95
N LEU A 7 6.10 53.62 4.02
CA LEU A 7 6.33 52.90 5.29
C LEU A 7 7.15 53.85 6.19
N PRO A 8 7.16 53.73 7.54
CA PRO A 8 8.10 52.75 8.10
C PRO A 8 7.85 52.26 9.56
N VAL A 9 8.72 51.33 9.95
CA VAL A 9 9.29 51.05 11.29
C VAL A 9 8.48 50.23 12.33
N ILE A 10 9.05 49.05 12.57
CA ILE A 10 8.90 48.12 13.69
C ILE A 10 9.36 48.78 15.01
N LEU A 11 8.65 48.55 16.13
CA LEU A 11 9.27 48.60 17.45
C LEU A 11 8.70 47.52 18.38
N LEU A 12 9.58 46.60 18.78
CA LEU A 12 9.42 45.65 19.87
C LEU A 12 9.37 46.41 21.21
N PHE A 13 8.38 46.10 22.05
CA PHE A 13 8.51 46.28 23.50
C PHE A 13 8.12 44.97 24.21
N LEU A 14 9.16 44.25 24.63
CA LEU A 14 9.12 43.36 25.78
C LEU A 14 9.02 44.23 27.03
N THR A 15 7.96 44.12 27.81
CA THR A 15 7.99 44.39 29.26
C THR A 15 6.74 43.82 29.89
N GLY A 16 6.94 42.90 30.84
CA GLY A 16 5.87 42.27 31.58
C GLY A 16 5.16 43.24 32.50
N CYS A 17 3.86 43.03 32.65
CA CYS A 17 3.12 43.45 33.83
C CYS A 17 2.49 42.22 34.47
N HIS A 18 2.93 42.02 35.71
CA HIS A 18 2.34 41.25 36.78
C HIS A 18 0.83 41.02 36.65
N LEU A 19 0.45 39.75 36.58
CA LEU A 19 -0.74 39.26 37.26
C LEU A 19 -0.55 39.50 38.76
N PHE A 20 -1.41 40.30 39.39
CA PHE A 20 -1.70 40.11 40.80
C PHE A 20 -3.12 40.56 41.18
N SER A 21 -3.92 39.53 41.53
CA SER A 21 -5.03 39.53 42.51
C SER A 21 -6.31 40.28 42.13
N LYS A 22 -7.52 39.76 42.32
CA LYS A 22 -8.09 38.78 43.27
C LYS A 22 -9.56 38.57 42.80
N ASP A 23 -10.32 37.51 42.99
CA ASP A 23 -10.46 36.44 44.00
C ASP A 23 -11.02 35.20 43.25
N GLN A 24 -10.71 33.94 43.59
CA GLN A 24 -11.34 33.20 44.70
C GLN A 24 -10.58 31.85 44.93
N GLU A 25 -10.38 31.47 46.21
CA GLU A 25 -9.83 30.20 46.75
C GLU A 25 -10.49 28.91 46.19
N PRO A 26 -9.91 27.67 46.33
CA PRO A 26 -9.01 27.18 47.39
C PRO A 26 -7.83 26.24 46.97
N SER A 27 -6.90 25.99 47.91
CA SER A 27 -6.01 24.80 47.96
C SER A 27 -6.69 23.73 48.87
N PRO A 28 -6.45 22.40 48.78
CA PRO A 28 -5.18 21.77 48.45
C PRO A 28 -5.20 20.57 47.46
N ALA A 29 -4.05 20.40 46.81
CA ALA A 29 -3.41 19.19 46.28
C ALA A 29 -4.29 18.01 45.82
N THR A 30 -4.26 17.71 44.51
CA THR A 30 -4.15 16.34 44.00
C THR A 30 -3.51 16.40 42.61
N SER A 31 -2.46 15.60 42.43
CA SER A 31 -1.72 15.39 41.19
C SER A 31 -2.65 15.21 39.99
N GLN A 32 -2.59 16.13 39.03
CA GLN A 32 -3.02 15.84 37.67
C GLN A 32 -1.77 15.48 36.87
N GLU A 33 -1.43 14.20 36.89
CA GLU A 33 -0.74 13.58 35.76
C GLU A 33 -1.50 14.01 34.51
N SER A 34 -0.86 14.84 33.67
CA SER A 34 -1.20 14.89 32.27
C SER A 34 -0.97 13.47 31.75
N THR A 35 -2.04 12.70 31.69
CA THR A 35 -2.09 11.52 30.84
C THR A 35 -2.01 12.07 29.42
N THR A 36 -0.78 12.31 28.96
CA THR A 36 -0.46 12.18 27.55
C THR A 36 -0.98 10.81 27.19
N THR A 37 -2.11 10.76 26.50
CA THR A 37 -2.52 9.57 25.76
C THR A 37 -1.46 9.38 24.70
N THR A 38 -0.35 8.77 25.10
CA THR A 38 0.51 8.04 24.19
C THR A 38 -0.42 7.02 23.59
N VAL A 39 -0.88 7.29 22.36
CA VAL A 39 -1.34 6.25 21.48
C VAL A 39 -0.18 5.26 21.48
N LEU A 40 -0.31 4.18 22.25
CA LEU A 40 0.54 3.02 22.13
C LEU A 40 0.26 2.55 20.72
N VAL A 41 1.09 3.00 19.78
CA VAL A 41 1.22 2.35 18.48
C VAL A 41 1.58 0.93 18.85
N ASP A 42 0.64 0.02 18.61
CA ASP A 42 0.84 -1.39 18.78
C ASP A 42 2.11 -1.75 18.03
N GLN A 43 3.17 -2.11 18.77
CA GLN A 43 4.42 -2.60 18.20
C GLN A 43 4.28 -4.08 17.79
N SER A 44 3.07 -4.55 17.47
CA SER A 44 2.94 -5.63 16.53
C SER A 44 3.66 -5.20 15.26
N THR A 45 4.77 -5.86 14.94
CA THR A 45 5.40 -5.82 13.61
C THR A 45 4.45 -6.51 12.62
N ASP A 46 3.28 -5.93 12.44
CA ASP A 46 2.30 -6.39 11.48
C ASP A 46 2.87 -6.12 10.09
N ARG A 47 3.42 -7.17 9.49
CA ARG A 47 4.03 -7.15 8.16
C ARG A 47 3.00 -7.45 7.07
N THR A 48 1.72 -7.47 7.43
CA THR A 48 0.62 -7.66 6.50
C THR A 48 0.56 -6.50 5.53
N PHE A 49 0.56 -6.82 4.24
CA PHE A 49 0.43 -5.82 3.19
C PHE A 49 -1.00 -5.27 3.15
N LEU A 50 -1.16 -3.95 3.38
CA LEU A 50 -2.45 -3.23 3.23
C LEU A 50 -3.68 -3.85 3.93
N ASN A 51 -3.49 -4.52 5.07
CA ASN A 51 -4.56 -5.25 5.78
C ASN A 51 -5.30 -6.22 4.86
N GLU A 52 -4.56 -6.96 4.04
CA GLU A 52 -5.09 -7.95 3.11
C GLU A 52 -6.04 -8.94 3.81
N LYS A 53 -7.09 -9.33 3.10
CA LYS A 53 -7.95 -10.46 3.47
C LYS A 53 -8.15 -11.37 2.29
N LEU A 54 -8.14 -12.67 2.56
CA LEU A 54 -8.32 -13.71 1.55
C LEU A 54 -9.67 -14.42 1.70
N ASP A 55 -10.08 -15.06 0.61
CA ASP A 55 -11.11 -16.10 0.68
C ASP A 55 -10.59 -17.25 1.57
N GLU A 56 -11.46 -17.85 2.38
CA GLU A 56 -11.12 -18.99 3.25
C GLU A 56 -10.52 -20.18 2.48
N LYS A 57 -10.77 -20.25 1.17
CA LYS A 57 -10.28 -21.30 0.26
C LYS A 57 -9.05 -20.90 -0.55
N ALA A 58 -8.37 -19.80 -0.21
CA ALA A 58 -7.15 -19.40 -0.91
C ALA A 58 -6.03 -20.44 -0.73
N ASP A 59 -5.37 -20.81 -1.83
CA ASP A 59 -4.28 -21.79 -1.82
C ASP A 59 -2.96 -21.21 -1.30
N TYR A 60 -2.81 -19.88 -1.35
CA TYR A 60 -1.60 -19.15 -0.96
C TYR A 60 -1.87 -18.20 0.22
N PRO A 61 -0.86 -17.99 1.09
CA PRO A 61 -1.01 -17.15 2.27
C PRO A 61 -1.19 -15.67 1.92
N GLU A 62 -1.44 -14.86 2.95
CA GLU A 62 -1.43 -13.41 2.85
C GLU A 62 -0.02 -12.88 2.50
N LEU A 63 -0.01 -11.71 1.87
CA LEU A 63 1.16 -10.98 1.42
C LEU A 63 1.95 -10.47 2.62
N THR A 64 3.20 -10.87 2.67
CA THR A 64 4.13 -10.51 3.72
C THR A 64 5.16 -9.54 3.18
N LEU A 65 5.18 -8.31 3.73
CA LEU A 65 6.20 -7.31 3.42
C LEU A 65 7.60 -7.78 3.85
N PRO A 66 8.68 -7.44 3.14
CA PRO A 66 10.04 -7.82 3.52
C PRO A 66 10.44 -7.20 4.88
N LYS A 67 11.44 -7.79 5.55
CA LYS A 67 11.82 -7.40 6.94
C LYS A 67 12.30 -5.96 7.05
N ASN A 68 12.86 -5.44 5.96
CA ASN A 68 13.39 -4.09 5.80
C ASN A 68 12.36 -3.11 5.23
N ALA A 69 11.11 -3.52 5.01
CA ALA A 69 10.06 -2.61 4.55
C ALA A 69 9.89 -1.43 5.54
N PRO A 70 9.75 -0.19 5.06
CA PRO A 70 9.45 0.95 5.93
C PRO A 70 8.17 0.71 6.75
N GLN A 71 8.19 1.09 8.03
CA GLN A 71 7.03 0.90 8.92
C GLN A 71 5.79 1.68 8.46
N ASP A 72 5.98 2.80 7.77
CA ASP A 72 4.95 3.69 7.24
C ASP A 72 4.55 3.36 5.80
N LEU A 73 5.06 2.28 5.21
CA LEU A 73 4.83 1.92 3.81
C LEU A 73 3.33 1.86 3.46
N ASN A 74 2.52 1.15 4.26
CA ASN A 74 1.08 1.03 4.02
C ASN A 74 0.38 2.41 4.07
N GLN A 75 0.85 3.32 4.93
CA GLN A 75 0.34 4.69 5.01
C GLN A 75 0.75 5.51 3.78
N ALA A 76 1.99 5.37 3.31
CA ALA A 76 2.47 6.05 2.11
C ALA A 76 1.70 5.60 0.85
N ILE A 77 1.45 4.29 0.71
CA ILE A 77 0.60 3.74 -0.36
C ILE A 77 -0.80 4.35 -0.30
N GLN A 78 -1.40 4.45 0.89
CA GLN A 78 -2.72 5.06 1.04
C GLN A 78 -2.75 6.52 0.60
N VAL A 79 -1.78 7.32 1.00
CA VAL A 79 -1.70 8.75 0.60
C VAL A 79 -1.58 8.86 -0.92
N TYR A 80 -0.64 8.12 -1.53
CA TYR A 80 -0.47 8.15 -2.97
C TYR A 80 -1.74 7.73 -3.73
N TYR A 81 -2.38 6.64 -3.29
CA TYR A 81 -3.64 6.18 -3.86
C TYR A 81 -4.75 7.24 -3.80
N GLN A 82 -4.86 7.96 -2.68
CA GLN A 82 -5.87 9.01 -2.53
C GLN A 82 -5.62 10.20 -3.45
N GLU A 83 -4.36 10.59 -3.63
CA GLU A 83 -3.97 11.77 -4.40
C GLU A 83 -3.90 11.54 -5.91
N LYS A 84 -3.50 10.34 -6.35
CA LYS A 84 -3.19 10.08 -7.77
C LYS A 84 -4.29 9.36 -8.52
N PHE A 85 -5.06 8.51 -7.84
CA PHE A 85 -6.09 7.73 -8.53
C PHE A 85 -7.36 8.54 -8.72
N THR A 86 -7.78 8.65 -9.98
CA THR A 86 -9.10 9.15 -10.36
C THR A 86 -10.20 8.21 -9.91
N GLN A 87 -11.41 8.74 -9.74
CA GLN A 87 -12.58 7.95 -9.32
C GLN A 87 -12.82 6.73 -10.25
N THR A 88 -12.70 6.91 -11.57
CA THR A 88 -12.84 5.82 -12.55
C THR A 88 -11.82 4.69 -12.33
N GLN A 89 -10.54 5.03 -12.07
CA GLN A 89 -9.50 4.03 -11.77
C GLN A 89 -9.82 3.25 -10.49
N LYS A 90 -10.37 3.92 -9.47
CA LYS A 90 -10.78 3.29 -8.21
C LYS A 90 -11.95 2.32 -8.43
N GLU A 91 -12.99 2.77 -9.12
CA GLU A 91 -14.21 2.00 -9.38
C GLU A 91 -13.93 0.68 -10.10
N ASN A 92 -12.96 0.66 -11.01
CA ASN A 92 -12.55 -0.55 -11.70
C ASN A 92 -12.04 -1.64 -10.76
N SER A 93 -11.53 -1.28 -9.57
CA SER A 93 -11.00 -2.21 -8.58
C SER A 93 -11.94 -2.43 -7.39
N GLN A 94 -13.03 -1.66 -7.28
CA GLN A 94 -14.02 -1.78 -6.19
C GLN A 94 -15.08 -2.85 -6.43
N LYS A 95 -15.13 -3.43 -7.64
CA LYS A 95 -16.02 -4.57 -7.96
C LYS A 95 -15.24 -5.88 -7.83
N PRO A 96 -15.76 -6.93 -7.17
CA PRO A 96 -15.08 -8.23 -7.17
C PRO A 96 -15.08 -8.87 -8.56
N LEU A 97 -14.01 -9.59 -8.89
CA LEU A 97 -13.97 -10.50 -10.04
C LEU A 97 -14.71 -11.78 -9.69
N THR A 98 -15.45 -12.31 -10.65
CA THR A 98 -16.09 -13.62 -10.52
C THR A 98 -15.06 -14.74 -10.64
N GLN A 99 -15.38 -15.91 -10.08
CA GLN A 99 -14.55 -17.12 -10.24
C GLN A 99 -14.34 -17.51 -11.71
N SER A 100 -15.32 -17.22 -12.59
CA SER A 100 -15.14 -17.45 -14.04
C SER A 100 -14.10 -16.53 -14.65
N GLN A 101 -14.06 -15.25 -14.23
CA GLN A 101 -13.07 -14.28 -14.71
C GLN A 101 -11.67 -14.64 -14.22
N LEU A 102 -11.51 -15.02 -12.94
CA LEU A 102 -10.22 -15.46 -12.39
C LEU A 102 -9.69 -16.72 -13.11
N LYS A 103 -10.56 -17.70 -13.38
CA LYS A 103 -10.20 -18.89 -14.15
C LYS A 103 -9.82 -18.57 -15.60
N ALA A 104 -10.55 -17.67 -16.24
CA ALA A 104 -10.23 -17.23 -17.61
C ALA A 104 -8.87 -16.53 -17.64
N LEU A 105 -8.60 -15.63 -16.69
CA LEU A 105 -7.30 -14.96 -16.56
C LEU A 105 -6.16 -15.95 -16.31
N LYS A 106 -6.32 -16.88 -15.35
CA LYS A 106 -5.34 -17.95 -15.10
C LYS A 106 -5.04 -18.74 -16.36
N LYS A 107 -6.09 -19.12 -17.10
CA LYS A 107 -5.95 -19.88 -18.34
C LYS A 107 -5.20 -19.07 -19.39
N SER A 108 -5.57 -17.80 -19.59
CA SER A 108 -4.93 -16.89 -20.55
C SER A 108 -3.43 -16.82 -20.27
N LEU A 109 -3.05 -16.43 -19.04
CA LEU A 109 -1.65 -16.32 -18.60
C LEU A 109 -0.84 -17.62 -18.76
N ASN A 110 -1.43 -18.78 -18.46
CA ASN A 110 -0.74 -20.07 -18.59
C ASN A 110 -0.75 -20.66 -20.00
N THR A 111 -1.48 -20.05 -20.94
CA THR A 111 -1.45 -20.45 -22.36
C THR A 111 -0.50 -19.55 -23.17
N GLU A 112 -0.18 -18.35 -22.68
CA GLU A 112 0.82 -17.48 -23.27
C GLU A 112 2.19 -18.18 -23.35
N GLU A 113 2.77 -18.21 -24.55
CA GLU A 113 3.96 -19.02 -24.84
C GLU A 113 5.14 -18.68 -23.93
N GLU A 114 5.28 -17.40 -23.62
CA GLU A 114 6.36 -16.87 -22.78
C GLU A 114 6.14 -17.10 -21.29
N LEU A 115 4.89 -17.28 -20.82
CA LEU A 115 4.55 -17.35 -19.40
C LEU A 115 4.20 -18.77 -18.92
N LYS A 116 3.84 -19.68 -19.83
CA LYS A 116 3.38 -21.04 -19.50
C LYS A 116 4.33 -21.84 -18.60
N GLU A 117 5.63 -21.57 -18.65
CA GLU A 117 6.64 -22.29 -17.85
C GLU A 117 6.71 -21.86 -16.38
N LEU A 118 6.00 -20.77 -16.04
CA LEU A 118 5.87 -20.27 -14.68
C LEU A 118 4.75 -20.94 -13.89
N ASP A 119 3.77 -21.56 -14.58
CA ASP A 119 2.60 -22.23 -13.99
C ASP A 119 1.88 -21.34 -12.95
N LEU A 120 1.46 -20.15 -13.39
CA LEU A 120 0.91 -19.12 -12.53
C LEU A 120 -0.37 -19.58 -11.83
N ALA A 121 -0.46 -19.27 -10.55
CA ALA A 121 -1.74 -19.23 -9.85
C ALA A 121 -2.37 -17.84 -9.97
N VAL A 122 -3.69 -17.79 -9.95
CA VAL A 122 -4.45 -16.55 -9.91
C VAL A 122 -5.59 -16.72 -8.93
N ASP A 123 -5.64 -15.82 -7.96
CA ASP A 123 -6.76 -15.65 -7.07
C ASP A 123 -7.05 -14.16 -6.88
N GLN A 124 -7.80 -13.81 -5.83
CA GLN A 124 -8.14 -12.43 -5.51
C GLN A 124 -8.06 -12.21 -4.02
N SER A 125 -7.55 -11.04 -3.64
CA SER A 125 -7.62 -10.55 -2.27
C SER A 125 -8.44 -9.28 -2.13
N GLN A 126 -8.91 -9.05 -0.91
CA GLN A 126 -9.54 -7.81 -0.52
C GLN A 126 -8.51 -6.93 0.21
N LEU A 127 -8.28 -5.72 -0.30
CA LEU A 127 -7.40 -4.73 0.32
C LEU A 127 -8.22 -3.57 0.85
N LYS A 128 -7.80 -2.99 1.96
CA LYS A 128 -8.39 -1.77 2.50
C LYS A 128 -7.40 -0.61 2.41
N ILE A 129 -7.70 0.35 1.55
CA ILE A 129 -6.88 1.55 1.35
C ILE A 129 -7.70 2.77 1.75
N GLY A 130 -7.45 3.32 2.94
CA GLY A 130 -8.30 4.34 3.54
C GLY A 130 -9.73 3.84 3.80
N SER A 131 -10.72 4.51 3.20
CA SER A 131 -12.12 4.09 3.25
C SER A 131 -12.49 3.06 2.20
N ASP A 132 -11.66 2.86 1.18
CA ASP A 132 -12.00 2.07 0.01
C ASP A 132 -11.69 0.60 0.24
N THR A 133 -12.64 -0.25 -0.18
CA THR A 133 -12.46 -1.70 -0.25
C THR A 133 -12.23 -2.08 -1.68
N LEU A 134 -11.07 -2.67 -1.96
CA LEU A 134 -10.63 -3.04 -3.30
C LEU A 134 -10.52 -4.56 -3.40
N TYR A 135 -10.84 -5.08 -4.58
CA TYR A 135 -10.77 -6.48 -4.93
C TYR A 135 -9.68 -6.65 -6.00
N VAL A 136 -8.51 -7.10 -5.56
CA VAL A 136 -7.29 -7.07 -6.35
C VAL A 136 -6.89 -8.50 -6.72
N PRO A 137 -6.85 -8.88 -8.01
CA PRO A 137 -6.32 -10.16 -8.40
C PRO A 137 -4.84 -10.25 -8.06
N ARG A 138 -4.43 -11.41 -7.54
CA ARG A 138 -3.01 -11.73 -7.32
C ARG A 138 -2.55 -12.67 -8.42
N LEU A 139 -1.56 -12.25 -9.17
CA LEU A 139 -0.82 -13.06 -10.12
C LEU A 139 0.34 -13.67 -9.34
N ILE A 140 0.21 -14.96 -9.01
CA ILE A 140 1.10 -15.65 -8.09
C ILE A 140 2.02 -16.55 -8.89
N VAL A 141 3.31 -16.27 -8.80
CA VAL A 141 4.35 -17.13 -9.36
C VAL A 141 4.75 -18.12 -8.26
N PRO A 142 4.58 -19.44 -8.45
CA PRO A 142 4.78 -20.47 -7.42
C PRO A 142 6.26 -20.79 -7.17
N MET A 143 7.14 -19.78 -7.22
CA MET A 143 8.57 -19.88 -6.95
C MET A 143 9.13 -18.48 -6.64
N ARG A 144 10.40 -18.43 -6.21
CA ARG A 144 11.08 -17.16 -5.95
C ARG A 144 11.35 -16.39 -7.24
N TYR A 145 11.41 -15.06 -7.14
CA TYR A 145 11.72 -14.16 -8.26
C TYR A 145 12.94 -14.61 -9.10
N SER A 146 14.07 -14.89 -8.44
CA SER A 146 15.30 -15.31 -9.11
C SER A 146 15.20 -16.66 -9.85
N GLN A 147 14.22 -17.51 -9.51
CA GLN A 147 13.93 -18.74 -10.24
C GLN A 147 13.01 -18.48 -11.43
N ALA A 148 12.02 -17.59 -11.26
CA ALA A 148 11.11 -17.18 -12.31
C ALA A 148 11.86 -16.47 -13.45
N GLU A 149 12.75 -15.52 -13.14
CA GLU A 149 13.55 -14.79 -14.14
C GLU A 149 14.45 -15.71 -14.98
N LYS A 150 14.92 -16.84 -14.41
CA LYS A 150 15.69 -17.85 -15.17
C LYS A 150 14.84 -18.64 -16.16
N LYS A 151 13.53 -18.76 -15.90
CA LYS A 151 12.57 -19.45 -16.78
C LYS A 151 11.98 -18.50 -17.81
N CYS A 152 11.61 -17.29 -17.40
CA CYS A 152 11.09 -16.25 -18.25
C CYS A 152 11.65 -14.91 -17.80
N GLN A 153 12.51 -14.32 -18.62
CA GLN A 153 13.01 -12.97 -18.37
C GLN A 153 11.89 -11.94 -18.54
N ASP A 154 11.96 -10.88 -17.75
CA ASP A 154 10.99 -9.78 -17.73
C ASP A 154 9.56 -10.26 -17.45
N ASN A 155 9.42 -11.33 -16.67
CA ASN A 155 8.14 -12.00 -16.50
C ASN A 155 7.09 -11.08 -15.84
N ASP A 156 7.50 -10.20 -14.93
CA ASP A 156 6.62 -9.18 -14.33
C ASP A 156 5.88 -8.36 -15.39
N THR A 157 6.63 -7.76 -16.32
CA THR A 157 6.06 -6.90 -17.37
C THR A 157 5.10 -7.69 -18.26
N LYS A 158 5.45 -8.92 -18.60
CA LYS A 158 4.61 -9.80 -19.43
C LYS A 158 3.32 -10.17 -18.72
N MET A 159 3.40 -10.55 -17.44
CA MET A 159 2.24 -10.85 -16.60
C MET A 159 1.31 -9.64 -16.47
N ILE A 160 1.86 -8.48 -16.14
CA ILE A 160 1.12 -7.23 -15.98
C ILE A 160 0.38 -6.88 -17.29
N ASN A 161 1.08 -6.89 -18.42
CA ASN A 161 0.49 -6.54 -19.71
C ASN A 161 -0.62 -7.52 -20.13
N ALA A 162 -0.39 -8.82 -19.98
CA ALA A 162 -1.39 -9.83 -20.29
C ALA A 162 -2.63 -9.67 -19.40
N ALA A 163 -2.45 -9.49 -18.09
CA ALA A 163 -3.56 -9.33 -17.16
C ALA A 163 -4.36 -8.02 -17.38
N LEU A 164 -3.68 -6.90 -17.63
CA LEU A 164 -4.35 -5.63 -17.92
C LEU A 164 -5.08 -5.64 -19.27
N SER A 165 -4.62 -6.43 -20.24
CA SER A 165 -5.32 -6.62 -21.52
C SER A 165 -6.67 -7.31 -21.33
N GLU A 166 -6.75 -8.25 -20.37
CA GLU A 166 -7.98 -8.99 -20.05
C GLU A 166 -8.91 -8.22 -19.09
N LEU A 167 -8.33 -7.55 -18.08
CA LEU A 167 -9.09 -6.94 -16.98
C LEU A 167 -9.31 -5.44 -17.13
N GLY A 168 -8.66 -4.80 -18.11
CA GLY A 168 -8.64 -3.34 -18.25
C GLY A 168 -7.81 -2.66 -17.15
N ASN A 169 -8.03 -1.35 -16.96
CA ASN A 169 -7.29 -0.55 -15.99
C ASN A 169 -7.77 -0.80 -14.54
N ARG A 170 -7.54 -2.02 -14.06
CA ARG A 170 -7.77 -2.49 -12.69
C ARG A 170 -6.43 -2.62 -11.96
N LEU A 171 -6.42 -2.38 -10.65
CA LEU A 171 -5.28 -2.70 -9.79
C LEU A 171 -5.07 -4.22 -9.76
N LEU A 172 -3.83 -4.66 -9.89
CA LEU A 172 -3.40 -6.05 -9.75
C LEU A 172 -2.14 -6.14 -8.91
N ILE A 173 -1.91 -7.33 -8.34
CA ILE A 173 -0.70 -7.66 -7.62
C ILE A 173 0.07 -8.72 -8.39
N VAL A 174 1.38 -8.54 -8.52
CA VAL A 174 2.30 -9.63 -8.85
C VAL A 174 3.02 -10.03 -7.58
N ALA A 175 3.07 -11.32 -7.28
CA ALA A 175 3.69 -11.83 -6.07
C ALA A 175 4.42 -13.16 -6.32
N TYR A 176 5.50 -13.36 -5.57
CA TYR A 176 6.36 -14.53 -5.66
C TYR A 176 6.27 -15.35 -4.39
N TYR A 177 6.05 -16.65 -4.55
CA TYR A 177 5.94 -17.57 -3.43
C TYR A 177 7.29 -18.18 -3.08
N ASP A 178 7.70 -18.01 -1.82
CA ASP A 178 8.85 -18.71 -1.27
C ASP A 178 8.39 -19.96 -0.51
N GLU A 179 8.50 -21.11 -1.15
CA GLU A 179 8.11 -22.40 -0.55
C GLU A 179 8.93 -22.73 0.71
N ALA A 180 10.20 -22.33 0.79
CA ALA A 180 11.03 -22.65 1.95
C ALA A 180 10.59 -21.86 3.20
N GLU A 181 10.15 -20.61 3.00
CA GLU A 181 9.67 -19.74 4.08
C GLU A 181 8.15 -19.79 4.25
N GLN A 182 7.41 -20.42 3.33
CA GLN A 182 5.94 -20.46 3.26
C GLN A 182 5.32 -19.06 3.29
N ILE A 183 5.91 -18.12 2.54
CA ILE A 183 5.44 -16.74 2.45
C ILE A 183 5.22 -16.33 1.00
N LEU A 184 4.19 -15.49 0.80
CA LEU A 184 3.95 -14.83 -0.47
C LEU A 184 4.44 -13.38 -0.37
N ARG A 185 5.39 -13.00 -1.21
CA ARG A 185 5.97 -11.66 -1.19
C ARG A 185 5.41 -10.82 -2.33
N PRO A 186 4.82 -9.64 -2.07
CA PRO A 186 4.42 -8.74 -3.14
C PRO A 186 5.66 -8.25 -3.88
N MET A 187 5.59 -8.18 -5.20
CA MET A 187 6.57 -7.50 -6.05
C MET A 187 5.98 -6.21 -6.61
N HIS A 188 4.76 -6.27 -7.16
CA HIS A 188 4.08 -5.13 -7.76
C HIS A 188 2.68 -4.95 -7.17
N LEU A 189 2.25 -3.71 -6.96
CA LEU A 189 0.84 -3.32 -6.88
C LEU A 189 0.61 -2.19 -7.88
N VAL A 190 0.00 -2.49 -9.03
CA VAL A 190 -0.02 -1.59 -10.19
C VAL A 190 -1.37 -1.61 -10.90
N ASN A 191 -1.66 -0.55 -11.64
CA ASN A 191 -2.66 -0.58 -12.72
C ASN A 191 -1.98 -0.14 -14.03
N SER A 192 -2.75 0.16 -15.09
CA SER A 192 -2.17 0.49 -16.41
C SER A 192 -1.50 1.88 -16.48
N THR A 193 -1.57 2.67 -15.41
CA THR A 193 -1.19 4.09 -15.39
C THR A 193 -0.35 4.47 -14.18
N GLU A 194 -0.44 3.71 -13.10
CA GLU A 194 0.11 4.05 -11.79
C GLU A 194 0.71 2.79 -11.14
N SER A 195 1.83 2.97 -10.45
CA SER A 195 2.40 1.98 -9.54
C SER A 195 2.25 2.46 -8.11
N LEU A 196 1.58 1.67 -7.28
CA LEU A 196 1.44 1.93 -5.84
C LEU A 196 2.59 1.33 -5.04
N TYR A 197 3.15 0.22 -5.51
CA TYR A 197 4.22 -0.48 -4.82
C TYR A 197 5.08 -1.25 -5.82
N PHE A 198 6.40 -1.18 -5.60
CA PHE A 198 7.40 -2.02 -6.23
C PHE A 198 8.47 -2.40 -5.20
N ASP A 199 8.92 -3.66 -5.19
CA ASP A 199 9.98 -4.14 -4.32
C ASP A 199 11.31 -4.33 -5.08
N ASP A 200 12.09 -3.24 -5.20
CA ASP A 200 13.41 -3.26 -5.84
C ASP A 200 14.35 -4.31 -5.23
N ALA A 201 14.25 -4.58 -3.92
CA ALA A 201 15.19 -5.45 -3.21
C ALA A 201 15.09 -6.92 -3.66
N GLN A 202 13.90 -7.38 -4.05
CA GLN A 202 13.74 -8.73 -4.61
C GLN A 202 14.30 -8.84 -6.03
N ALA A 203 14.33 -7.73 -6.78
CA ALA A 203 14.91 -7.69 -8.11
C ALA A 203 16.45 -7.72 -8.08
N GLU A 204 17.07 -7.26 -6.99
CA GLU A 204 18.53 -7.19 -6.81
C GLU A 204 19.18 -8.46 -6.24
N ASP A 205 18.40 -9.42 -5.73
CA ASP A 205 18.88 -10.72 -5.19
C ASP A 205 19.34 -11.71 -6.30
N GLN A 206 19.84 -11.20 -7.43
CA GLN A 206 20.29 -11.94 -8.63
C GLN A 206 21.77 -12.35 -8.60
#